data_AF-A0A7G8G847-F1
#
_entry.id   AF-A0A7G8G847-F1
#
_cell.length_a   1.000
_cell.length_b   1.000
_cell.length_c   1.000
_cell.angle_alpha   90.00
_cell.angle_beta   90.00
_cell.angle_gamma   90.00
#
_symmetry.space_group_name_H-M   'P 1'
#
loop_
_entity.id
_entity.type
_entity.pdbx_description
1 polymer ?
#
loop_
_entity_poly.entity_id
_entity_poly.type
_entity_poly.pdbx_seq_one_letter_code
_entity_poly.pdbx_strand_id
1 'polypeptide(L)'
;MNRATPGKQQVVFTLLALSLMLSGSAVQAGLLQPLLQMMRPKLESQLADQCQQLAKQALKEAELNLEPFSRMGEQSCQALAKPVSECLIRETSRAGRELGVISELLSGRIGDDAEVVIKRCLASLLGLQATDLEKVPLSELFQRLRP
;
A
#
# COMPACT_ATOMS: atom_id res chain seq x y z
N MET A 1 -13.30 -34.98 55.56
CA MET A 1 -13.49 -33.54 55.32
C MET A 1 -12.25 -33.01 54.60
N ASN A 2 -12.21 -33.04 53.27
CA ASN A 2 -11.11 -32.48 52.47
C ASN A 2 -11.71 -31.77 51.25
N ARG A 3 -11.75 -30.44 51.30
CA ARG A 3 -12.15 -29.56 50.18
C ARG A 3 -10.97 -29.41 49.24
N ALA A 4 -11.10 -29.88 47.99
CA ALA A 4 -10.19 -29.53 46.91
C ALA A 4 -10.50 -28.11 46.43
N THR A 5 -9.48 -27.26 46.38
CA THR A 5 -9.56 -25.85 45.97
C THR A 5 -9.47 -25.72 44.44
N PRO A 6 -10.43 -25.05 43.76
CA PRO A 6 -10.46 -24.96 42.28
C PRO A 6 -9.72 -23.72 41.72
N GLY A 7 -8.88 -23.06 42.51
CA GLY A 7 -8.43 -21.69 42.21
C GLY A 7 -7.22 -21.53 41.30
N LYS A 8 -6.38 -22.56 41.10
CA LYS A 8 -5.09 -22.38 40.40
C LYS A 8 -5.18 -22.43 38.88
N GLN A 9 -6.11 -23.21 38.32
CA GLN A 9 -6.17 -23.44 36.87
C GLN A 9 -6.87 -22.31 36.11
N GLN A 10 -7.83 -21.65 36.75
CA GLN A 10 -8.53 -20.50 36.15
C GLN A 10 -7.61 -19.28 35.98
N VAL A 11 -6.73 -19.01 36.95
CA VAL A 11 -5.86 -17.80 36.92
C VAL A 11 -4.90 -17.82 35.73
N VAL A 12 -4.37 -19.00 35.36
CA VAL A 12 -3.44 -19.14 34.22
C VAL A 12 -4.13 -18.89 32.89
N PHE A 13 -5.36 -19.38 32.72
CA PHE A 13 -6.13 -19.17 31.48
C PHE A 13 -6.53 -17.71 31.30
N THR A 14 -6.86 -16.99 32.37
CA THR A 14 -7.22 -15.56 32.29
C THR A 14 -6.01 -14.68 31.94
N LEU A 15 -4.81 -15.03 32.41
CA LEU A 15 -3.57 -14.30 32.10
C LEU A 15 -3.11 -14.48 30.64
N LEU A 16 -3.31 -15.67 30.05
CA LEU A 16 -3.00 -15.93 28.64
C LEU A 16 -3.93 -15.14 27.70
N ALA A 17 -5.22 -15.05 28.04
CA ALA A 17 -6.19 -14.29 27.24
C ALA A 17 -5.91 -12.78 27.25
N LEU A 18 -5.41 -12.25 28.38
CA LEU A 18 -5.11 -10.82 28.52
C LEU A 18 -3.87 -10.39 27.72
N SER A 19 -2.91 -11.30 27.52
CA SER A 19 -1.68 -11.04 26.75
C SER A 19 -1.89 -11.07 25.23
N LEU A 20 -2.88 -11.83 24.73
CA LEU A 20 -3.30 -11.76 23.32
C LEU A 20 -4.07 -10.48 22.98
N MET A 21 -4.74 -9.84 23.94
CA MET A 21 -5.48 -8.59 23.69
C MET A 21 -4.58 -7.34 23.66
N LEU A 22 -3.38 -7.40 24.27
CA LEU A 22 -2.41 -6.30 24.27
C LEU A 22 -1.47 -6.28 23.05
N SER A 23 -1.54 -7.29 22.18
CA SER A 23 -0.83 -7.30 20.89
C SER A 23 -1.63 -6.64 19.76
N GLY A 24 -2.68 -5.90 20.10
CA GLY A 24 -3.30 -4.92 19.22
C GLY A 24 -2.21 -3.93 18.78
N SER A 25 -1.67 -4.15 17.58
CA SER A 25 -0.70 -3.28 16.94
C SER A 25 -1.20 -1.85 17.07
N ALA A 26 -0.51 -1.04 17.88
CA ALA A 26 -0.70 0.39 17.88
C ALA A 26 -0.47 0.81 16.43
N VAL A 27 -1.55 1.12 15.72
CA VAL A 27 -1.47 1.76 14.41
C VAL A 27 -0.96 3.15 14.72
N GLN A 28 0.36 3.29 14.73
CA GLN A 28 1.02 4.58 14.83
C GLN A 28 0.76 5.29 13.52
N ALA A 29 -0.42 5.91 13.43
CA ALA A 29 -0.74 6.85 12.39
C ALA A 29 0.25 8.01 12.55
N GLY A 30 1.15 8.17 11.59
CA GLY A 30 2.10 9.26 11.63
C GLY A 30 1.38 10.60 11.50
N LEU A 31 2.00 11.63 12.09
CA LEU A 31 1.40 12.95 12.31
C LEU A 31 0.79 13.57 11.04
N LEU A 32 1.34 13.24 9.87
CA LEU A 32 0.96 13.81 8.58
C LEU A 32 -0.01 12.95 7.78
N GLN A 33 -0.46 11.83 8.33
CA GLN A 33 -1.43 10.99 7.64
C GLN A 33 -2.71 11.73 7.23
N PRO A 34 -3.31 12.63 8.04
CA PRO A 34 -4.46 13.42 7.60
C PRO A 34 -4.18 14.29 6.37
N LEU A 35 -2.97 14.85 6.26
CA LEU A 35 -2.56 15.63 5.10
C LEU A 35 -2.47 14.77 3.84
N LEU A 36 -1.87 13.58 3.94
CA LEU A 36 -1.85 12.61 2.85
C LEU A 36 -3.26 12.18 2.42
N GLN A 37 -4.19 12.05 3.38
CA GLN A 37 -5.58 11.73 3.06
C GLN A 37 -6.28 12.82 2.26
N MET A 38 -6.02 14.10 2.56
CA MET A 38 -6.56 15.21 1.78
C MET A 38 -6.02 15.23 0.34
N MET A 39 -4.80 14.72 0.11
CA MET A 39 -4.21 14.61 -1.22
C MET A 39 -4.74 13.41 -2.02
N ARG A 40 -5.40 12.44 -1.37
CA ARG A 40 -5.80 11.17 -1.98
C ARG A 40 -6.63 11.34 -3.27
N PRO A 41 -7.65 12.22 -3.36
CA PRO A 41 -8.43 12.35 -4.59
C PRO A 41 -7.58 12.78 -5.79
N LYS A 42 -6.62 13.70 -5.58
CA LYS A 42 -5.67 14.12 -6.62
C LYS A 42 -4.75 12.97 -7.02
N LEU A 43 -4.25 12.23 -6.04
CA LEU A 43 -3.40 11.06 -6.28
C LEU A 43 -4.15 9.98 -7.08
N GLU A 44 -5.41 9.70 -6.75
CA GLU A 44 -6.24 8.73 -7.47
C GLU A 44 -6.48 9.15 -8.92
N SER A 45 -6.78 10.42 -9.17
CA SER A 45 -6.90 10.95 -10.54
C SER A 45 -5.62 10.75 -11.33
N GLN A 46 -4.47 11.11 -10.74
CA GLN A 46 -3.17 10.97 -11.41
C GLN A 46 -2.81 9.51 -11.69
N LEU A 47 -3.09 8.60 -10.75
CA LEU A 47 -2.88 7.16 -10.94
C LEU A 47 -3.77 6.61 -12.06
N ALA A 48 -5.04 7.00 -12.10
CA ALA A 48 -5.96 6.59 -13.15
C ALA A 48 -5.48 7.11 -14.52
N ASP A 49 -5.08 8.38 -14.63
CA ASP A 49 -4.60 8.98 -15.88
C ASP A 49 -3.34 8.27 -16.40
N GLN A 50 -2.36 8.01 -15.51
CA GLN A 50 -1.13 7.30 -15.88
C GLN A 50 -1.41 5.86 -16.31
N CYS A 51 -2.29 5.15 -15.60
CA CYS A 51 -2.72 3.80 -15.99
C CYS A 51 -3.39 3.81 -17.37
N GLN A 52 -4.25 4.79 -17.67
CA GLN A 52 -4.90 4.91 -18.97
C GLN A 52 -3.89 5.20 -20.08
N GLN A 53 -2.90 6.06 -19.83
CA GLN A 53 -1.82 6.33 -20.79
C GLN A 53 -1.02 5.07 -21.10
N LEU A 54 -0.65 4.29 -20.07
CA LEU A 54 0.04 3.01 -20.24
C LEU A 54 -0.81 1.99 -21.01
N ALA A 55 -2.10 1.87 -20.69
CA ALA A 55 -3.01 0.97 -21.40
C ALA A 55 -3.17 1.36 -22.88
N LYS A 56 -3.34 2.66 -23.18
CA LYS A 56 -3.41 3.18 -24.55
C LYS A 56 -2.12 2.93 -25.32
N GLN A 57 -0.97 3.11 -24.67
CA GLN A 57 0.34 2.83 -25.27
C GLN A 57 0.49 1.34 -25.60
N ALA A 58 0.15 0.44 -24.67
CA ALA A 58 0.21 -1.01 -24.90
C ALA A 58 -0.70 -1.46 -26.05
N LEU A 59 -1.92 -0.92 -26.15
CA LEU A 59 -2.84 -1.22 -27.26
C LEU A 59 -2.30 -0.72 -28.61
N LYS A 60 -1.67 0.46 -28.62
CA LYS A 60 -1.05 1.02 -29.83
C LYS A 60 0.14 0.18 -30.28
N GLU A 61 0.99 -0.26 -29.35
CA GLU A 61 2.14 -1.13 -29.63
C GLU A 61 1.70 -2.51 -30.15
N ALA A 62 0.53 -3.00 -29.73
CA ALA A 62 -0.07 -4.22 -30.24
C ALA A 62 -0.82 -4.05 -31.57
N GLU A 63 -0.85 -2.85 -32.17
CA GLU A 63 -1.62 -2.50 -33.39
C GLU A 63 -3.14 -2.78 -33.27
N LEU A 64 -3.66 -2.86 -32.04
CA LEU A 64 -5.05 -3.16 -31.77
C LEU A 64 -5.87 -1.86 -31.71
N ASN A 65 -6.59 -1.53 -32.80
CA ASN A 65 -7.58 -0.45 -32.81
C ASN A 65 -8.89 -0.92 -32.17
N LEU A 66 -8.94 -0.85 -30.83
CA LEU A 66 -10.05 -1.37 -30.05
C LEU A 66 -10.63 -0.30 -29.12
N GLU A 67 -11.39 0.64 -29.69
CA GLU A 67 -12.21 1.64 -28.97
C GLU A 67 -13.01 1.07 -27.76
N PRO A 68 -13.63 -0.13 -27.83
CA PRO A 68 -14.32 -0.73 -26.68
C PRO A 68 -13.38 -1.09 -25.53
N PHE A 69 -12.13 -1.45 -25.83
CA PHE A 69 -11.13 -1.81 -24.83
C PHE A 69 -10.55 -0.58 -24.14
N SER A 70 -10.49 0.56 -24.84
CA SER A 70 -10.13 1.85 -24.24
C SER A 70 -11.06 2.21 -23.07
N ARG A 71 -12.38 2.11 -23.25
CA ARG A 71 -13.37 2.42 -22.20
C ARG A 71 -13.32 1.43 -21.03
N MET A 72 -13.09 0.15 -21.30
CA MET A 72 -12.89 -0.86 -20.26
C MET A 72 -11.60 -0.63 -19.46
N GLY A 73 -10.54 -0.18 -20.13
CA GLY A 73 -9.30 0.25 -19.52
C GLY A 73 -9.51 1.46 -18.60
N GLU A 74 -10.30 2.45 -19.02
CA GLU A 74 -10.62 3.63 -18.19
C GLU A 74 -11.28 3.27 -16.86
N GLN A 75 -12.30 2.41 -16.88
CA GLN A 75 -12.98 1.93 -15.68
C GLN A 75 -12.04 1.10 -14.79
N SER A 76 -11.21 0.26 -15.40
CA SER A 76 -10.24 -0.57 -14.68
C SER A 76 -9.16 0.28 -14.00
N CYS A 77 -8.67 1.31 -14.67
CA CYS A 77 -7.70 2.25 -14.11
C CYS A 77 -8.28 3.06 -12.94
N GLN A 78 -9.54 3.49 -13.03
CA GLN A 78 -10.23 4.12 -11.90
C GLN A 78 -10.40 3.16 -10.71
N ALA A 79 -10.76 1.89 -10.98
CA ALA A 79 -10.92 0.88 -9.94
C ALA A 79 -9.59 0.54 -9.24
N LEU A 80 -8.46 0.58 -9.96
CA LEU A 80 -7.12 0.36 -9.41
C LEU A 80 -6.59 1.56 -8.62
N ALA A 81 -6.96 2.78 -8.99
CA ALA A 81 -6.42 3.99 -8.40
C ALA A 81 -6.65 4.06 -6.87
N LYS A 82 -7.85 3.70 -6.40
CA LYS A 82 -8.21 3.72 -4.98
C LYS A 82 -7.38 2.76 -4.11
N PRO A 83 -7.33 1.44 -4.36
CA PRO A 83 -6.54 0.53 -3.54
C PRO A 83 -5.04 0.86 -3.57
N VAL A 84 -4.53 1.36 -4.71
CA VAL A 84 -3.13 1.80 -4.82
C VAL A 84 -2.88 3.08 -4.00
N SER A 85 -3.75 4.09 -4.09
CA SER A 85 -3.62 5.34 -3.31
C SER A 85 -3.67 5.05 -1.80
N GLU A 86 -4.58 4.18 -1.36
CA GLU A 86 -4.70 3.76 0.04
C GLU A 86 -3.45 3.02 0.53
N CYS A 87 -2.91 2.16 -0.32
CA CYS A 87 -1.68 1.44 -0.05
C CYS A 87 -0.47 2.37 0.09
N LEU A 88 -0.30 3.32 -0.83
CA LEU A 88 0.77 4.31 -0.77
C LEU A 88 0.68 5.16 0.50
N ILE A 89 -0.50 5.68 0.84
CA ILE A 89 -0.69 6.49 2.05
C ILE A 89 -0.40 5.66 3.32
N ARG A 90 -0.91 4.42 3.37
CA ARG A 90 -0.69 3.52 4.51
C ARG A 90 0.79 3.19 4.70
N GLU A 91 1.50 2.82 3.63
CA GLU A 91 2.91 2.45 3.72
C GLU A 91 3.83 3.66 3.89
N THR A 92 3.45 4.84 3.41
CA THR A 92 4.13 6.10 3.76
C THR A 92 4.13 6.30 5.26
N SER A 93 2.97 6.10 5.89
CA SER A 93 2.85 6.32 7.33
C SER A 93 3.50 5.23 8.18
N ARG A 94 3.34 3.96 7.78
CA ARG A 94 4.02 2.84 8.44
C ARG A 94 5.54 2.92 8.35
N ALA A 95 6.08 3.51 7.28
CA ALA A 95 7.51 3.70 7.10
C ALA A 95 8.04 4.96 7.81
N GLY A 96 7.17 5.85 8.31
CA GLY A 96 7.55 7.14 8.90
C GLY A 96 8.22 8.09 7.90
N ARG A 97 7.81 8.03 6.61
CA ARG A 97 8.43 8.76 5.50
C ARG A 97 7.55 9.88 4.94
N GLU A 98 6.54 10.32 5.68
CA GLU A 98 5.54 11.29 5.18
C GLU A 98 6.16 12.60 4.69
N LEU A 99 7.07 13.20 5.47
CA LEU A 99 7.72 14.46 5.11
C LEU A 99 8.55 14.33 3.82
N GLY A 100 9.31 13.25 3.72
CA GLY A 100 10.15 12.96 2.56
C GLY A 100 9.31 12.76 1.30
N VAL A 101 8.29 11.89 1.37
CA VAL A 101 7.36 11.65 0.28
C VAL A 101 6.65 12.94 -0.15
N ILE A 102 6.16 13.75 0.78
CA ILE A 102 5.51 15.03 0.44
C ILE A 102 6.49 15.97 -0.25
N SER A 103 7.73 16.09 0.24
CA SER A 103 8.76 16.92 -0.38
C SER A 103 9.10 16.48 -1.81
N GLU A 104 9.21 15.17 -2.03
CA GLU A 104 9.49 14.57 -3.34
C GLU A 104 8.34 14.81 -4.32
N LEU A 105 7.09 14.61 -3.88
CA LEU A 105 5.90 14.88 -4.67
C LEU A 105 5.79 16.36 -5.07
N LEU A 106 6.05 17.28 -4.13
CA LEU A 106 6.06 18.73 -4.40
C LEU A 106 7.17 19.12 -5.39
N SER A 107 8.29 18.39 -5.36
CA SER A 107 9.41 18.56 -6.30
C SER A 107 9.17 17.87 -7.65
N GLY A 108 8.05 17.14 -7.81
CA GLY A 108 7.71 16.43 -9.03
C GLY A 108 8.63 15.24 -9.35
N ARG A 109 9.24 14.61 -8.33
CA ARG A 109 10.18 13.49 -8.51
C ARG A 109 9.82 12.30 -7.61
N ILE A 110 10.34 11.12 -7.95
CA ILE A 110 10.41 9.96 -7.07
C ILE A 110 11.85 9.91 -6.54
N GLY A 111 12.04 10.01 -5.23
CA GLY A 111 13.34 9.79 -4.60
C GLY A 111 13.32 8.60 -3.64
N ASP A 112 14.30 8.57 -2.75
CA ASP A 112 14.56 7.43 -1.86
C ASP A 112 13.36 7.14 -0.94
N ASP A 113 12.63 8.17 -0.50
CA ASP A 113 11.48 8.01 0.37
C ASP A 113 10.29 7.38 -0.36
N ALA A 114 9.93 7.95 -1.52
CA ALA A 114 8.86 7.41 -2.36
C ALA A 114 9.21 6.02 -2.89
N GLU A 115 10.47 5.75 -3.24
CA GLU A 115 10.90 4.43 -3.73
C GLU A 115 10.65 3.33 -2.68
N VAL A 116 11.03 3.57 -1.42
CA VAL A 116 10.76 2.62 -0.33
C VAL A 116 9.25 2.38 -0.17
N VAL A 117 8.45 3.44 -0.19
CA VAL A 117 6.98 3.33 -0.06
C VAL A 117 6.37 2.55 -1.22
N ILE A 118 6.79 2.83 -2.45
CA ILE A 118 6.29 2.14 -3.64
C ILE A 118 6.62 0.64 -3.56
N LYS A 119 7.85 0.28 -3.20
CA LYS A 119 8.26 -1.13 -3.03
C LYS A 119 7.43 -1.85 -1.96
N ARG A 120 7.25 -1.23 -0.79
CA ARG A 120 6.43 -1.79 0.29
C ARG A 120 4.97 -1.95 -0.14
N CYS A 121 4.46 -0.99 -0.90
CA CYS A 121 3.10 -1.05 -1.42
C CYS A 121 2.94 -2.18 -2.44
N LEU A 122 3.87 -2.31 -3.40
CA LEU A 122 3.89 -3.42 -4.35
C LEU A 122 3.97 -4.78 -3.62
N ALA A 123 4.84 -4.91 -2.63
CA ALA A 123 4.92 -6.12 -1.82
C ALA A 123 3.57 -6.44 -1.14
N SER A 124 2.94 -5.44 -0.52
CA SER A 124 1.61 -5.60 0.12
C SER A 124 0.52 -6.01 -0.87
N LEU A 125 0.51 -5.47 -2.08
CA LEU A 125 -0.48 -5.81 -3.11
C LEU A 125 -0.28 -7.23 -3.67
N LEU A 126 0.96 -7.73 -3.62
CA LEU A 126 1.34 -9.07 -4.08
C LEU A 126 1.28 -10.14 -2.95
N GLY A 127 0.88 -9.77 -1.74
CA GLY A 127 0.85 -10.67 -0.59
C GLY A 127 2.24 -11.04 -0.05
N LEU A 128 3.25 -10.23 -0.34
CA LEU A 128 4.63 -10.38 0.12
C LEU A 128 4.86 -9.60 1.42
N GLN A 129 5.96 -9.91 2.11
CA GLN A 129 6.40 -9.11 3.25
C GLN A 129 6.97 -7.77 2.77
N ALA A 130 6.84 -6.73 3.59
CA ALA A 130 7.21 -5.37 3.21
C ALA A 130 8.70 -5.19 2.86
N THR A 131 9.57 -6.11 3.31
CA THR A 131 11.02 -6.11 3.06
C THR A 131 11.42 -6.94 1.83
N ASP A 132 10.52 -7.74 1.26
CA ASP A 132 10.87 -8.70 0.21
C ASP A 132 11.38 -8.01 -1.07
N LEU A 133 10.93 -6.77 -1.32
CA LEU A 133 11.35 -5.97 -2.47
C LEU A 133 12.43 -4.93 -2.14
N GLU A 134 12.93 -4.86 -0.91
CA GLU A 134 13.83 -3.79 -0.43
C GLU A 134 15.10 -3.67 -1.28
N LYS A 135 15.70 -4.82 -1.64
CA LYS A 135 16.94 -4.90 -2.42
C LYS A 135 16.73 -4.88 -3.93
N VAL A 136 15.49 -4.87 -4.40
CA VAL A 136 15.18 -4.86 -5.84
C VAL A 136 15.05 -3.41 -6.30
N PRO A 137 15.82 -2.94 -7.29
CA PRO A 137 15.66 -1.60 -7.85
C PRO A 137 14.26 -1.40 -8.41
N LEU A 138 13.66 -0.22 -8.21
CA LEU A 138 12.31 0.04 -8.69
C LEU A 138 12.20 -0.04 -10.24
N SER A 139 13.27 0.34 -10.94
CA SER A 139 13.37 0.21 -12.40
C SER A 139 13.27 -1.25 -12.86
N GLU A 140 13.86 -2.19 -12.13
CA GLU A 140 13.82 -3.62 -12.45
C GLU A 140 12.41 -4.20 -12.23
N LEU A 141 11.70 -3.74 -11.19
CA LEU A 141 10.29 -4.11 -10.98
C LEU A 141 9.41 -3.64 -12.13
N PHE A 142 9.54 -2.38 -12.56
CA PHE A 142 8.77 -1.86 -13.68
C PHE A 142 9.12 -2.51 -15.01
N GLN A 143 10.36 -2.94 -15.22
CA GLN A 143 10.73 -3.70 -16.41
C GLN A 143 10.04 -5.08 -16.45
N ARG A 144 9.92 -5.76 -15.31
CA ARG A 144 9.24 -7.07 -15.24
C ARG A 144 7.72 -6.98 -15.32
N LEU A 145 7.15 -5.86 -14.87
CA LEU A 145 5.71 -5.61 -14.88
C LEU A 145 5.23 -4.98 -16.21
N ARG A 146 6.15 -4.61 -17.10
CA ARG A 146 5.80 -4.17 -18.45
C ARG A 146 5.18 -5.38 -19.19
N PRO A 147 3.96 -5.24 -19.73
CA PRO A 147 3.31 -6.29 -20.51
C PRO A 147 4.08 -6.60 -21.81
#